data_AF-A0A2A2WRL6-F1
#
_entry.id   AF-A0A2A2WRL6-F1
#
_cell.length_a   1.000
_cell.length_b   1.000
_cell.length_c   1.000
_cell.angle_alpha   90.00
_cell.angle_beta   90.00
_cell.angle_gamma   90.00
#
_symmetry.space_group_name_H-M   'P 1'
#
loop_
_entity.id
_entity.type
_entity.pdbx_description
1 polymer ?
#
loop_
_entity_poly.entity_id
_entity_poly.type
_entity_poly.pdbx_seq_one_letter_code
_entity_poly.pdbx_strand_id
1 'polypeptide(L)'
;MTFSEAVELVGKTIDAAGVAAIVVGALVAALFALDPRRRSGPEGDAYTAFRRRLGRAILLGLELLVAADIIRTVAISPSYDSVGLLALVVLIRTFLSWSLELEISGRWPWQKGTGSRGGRARHDGDDRARADVHESERTTP
;
A
#
# COMPACT_ATOMS: atom_id res chain seq x y z
N MET A 1 4.50 -40.37 -1.68
CA MET A 1 4.50 -38.97 -2.14
C MET A 1 5.90 -38.64 -2.56
N THR A 2 6.11 -38.36 -3.85
CA THR A 2 7.40 -37.85 -4.33
C THR A 2 7.59 -36.41 -3.83
N PHE A 3 8.82 -35.95 -3.67
CA PHE A 3 9.10 -34.58 -3.20
C PHE A 3 8.43 -33.53 -4.10
N SER A 4 8.42 -33.77 -5.41
CA SER A 4 7.75 -32.92 -6.40
C SER A 4 6.24 -32.83 -6.21
N GLU A 5 5.56 -33.94 -5.90
CA GLU A 5 4.10 -33.94 -5.61
C GLU A 5 3.76 -33.12 -4.37
N ALA A 6 4.57 -33.24 -3.30
CA ALA A 6 4.36 -32.48 -2.06
C ALA A 6 4.53 -30.97 -2.29
N VAL A 7 5.58 -30.59 -3.01
CA VAL A 7 5.85 -29.20 -3.41
C VAL A 7 4.74 -28.64 -4.27
N GLU A 8 4.28 -29.40 -5.26
CA GLU A 8 3.21 -28.97 -6.16
C GLU A 8 1.90 -28.76 -5.40
N LEU A 9 1.56 -29.68 -4.49
CA LEU A 9 0.37 -29.57 -3.66
C LEU A 9 0.43 -28.34 -2.76
N VAL A 10 1.54 -28.13 -2.04
CA VAL A 10 1.73 -26.97 -1.18
C VAL A 10 1.66 -25.68 -1.98
N GLY A 11 2.39 -25.58 -3.10
CA GLY A 11 2.34 -24.42 -3.98
C GLY A 11 0.93 -24.12 -4.48
N LYS A 12 0.17 -25.15 -4.88
CA LYS A 12 -1.22 -25.00 -5.34
C LYS A 12 -2.17 -24.55 -4.22
N THR A 13 -1.99 -25.03 -2.99
CA THR A 13 -2.79 -24.58 -1.85
C THR A 13 -2.52 -23.12 -1.47
N ILE A 14 -1.25 -22.70 -1.50
CA ILE A 14 -0.88 -21.31 -1.20
C ILE A 14 -1.36 -20.37 -2.31
N ASP A 15 -1.23 -20.78 -3.57
CA ASP A 15 -1.73 -20.04 -4.73
C ASP A 15 -3.26 -19.86 -4.63
N ALA A 16 -3.99 -20.94 -4.36
CA ALA A 16 -5.44 -20.88 -4.14
C ALA A 16 -5.82 -19.97 -2.97
N ALA A 17 -5.06 -19.99 -1.87
CA ALA A 17 -5.29 -19.12 -0.72
C ALA A 17 -5.02 -17.64 -1.05
N GLY A 18 -3.97 -17.34 -1.83
CA GLY A 18 -3.66 -15.99 -2.31
C GLY A 18 -4.77 -15.45 -3.20
N VAL A 19 -5.20 -16.23 -4.21
CA VAL A 19 -6.33 -15.87 -5.07
C VAL A 19 -7.60 -15.67 -4.26
N ALA A 20 -7.90 -16.58 -3.32
CA ALA A 20 -9.08 -16.46 -2.46
C ALA A 20 -9.04 -15.17 -1.62
N ALA A 21 -7.88 -14.80 -1.06
CA ALA A 21 -7.74 -13.57 -0.29
C ALA A 21 -8.01 -12.31 -1.13
N ILE A 22 -7.53 -12.27 -2.38
CA ILE A 22 -7.81 -11.18 -3.32
C ILE A 22 -9.31 -11.09 -3.61
N VAL A 23 -9.92 -12.23 -3.98
CA VAL A 23 -11.34 -12.29 -4.34
C VAL A 23 -12.22 -11.89 -3.16
N VAL A 24 -11.98 -12.46 -1.97
CA VAL A 24 -12.75 -12.14 -0.76
C VAL A 24 -12.59 -10.67 -0.41
N GLY A 25 -11.37 -10.13 -0.42
CA GLY A 25 -11.15 -8.73 -0.11
C GLY A 25 -11.78 -7.77 -1.12
N ALA A 26 -11.78 -8.13 -2.41
CA ALA A 26 -12.48 -7.37 -3.45
C ALA A 26 -14.00 -7.41 -3.28
N LEU A 27 -14.57 -8.58 -2.99
CA LEU A 27 -16.01 -8.75 -2.72
C LEU A 27 -16.42 -7.95 -1.49
N VAL A 28 -15.67 -8.05 -0.38
CA VAL A 28 -15.91 -7.28 0.83
C VAL A 28 -15.85 -5.78 0.52
N ALA A 29 -14.81 -5.31 -0.19
CA ALA A 29 -14.71 -3.91 -0.58
C ALA A 29 -15.92 -3.46 -1.41
N ALA A 30 -16.37 -4.27 -2.37
CA ALA A 30 -17.54 -3.97 -3.21
C ALA A 30 -18.84 -3.91 -2.41
N LEU A 31 -19.09 -4.88 -1.52
CA LEU A 31 -20.27 -4.88 -0.65
C LEU A 31 -20.35 -3.62 0.22
N PHE A 32 -19.22 -3.19 0.78
CA PHE A 32 -19.16 -1.95 1.56
C PHE A 32 -19.31 -0.68 0.72
N ALA A 33 -18.92 -0.70 -0.56
CA ALA A 33 -19.12 0.43 -1.48
C ALA A 33 -20.58 0.56 -1.96
N LEU A 34 -21.34 -0.54 -1.93
CA LEU A 34 -22.76 -0.57 -2.28
C LEU A 34 -23.67 -0.05 -1.16
N ASP A 35 -23.19 0.06 0.09
CA ASP A 35 -23.98 0.55 1.22
C ASP A 35 -24.39 2.02 1.03
N PRO A 36 -25.69 2.30 0.76
CA PRO A 36 -26.17 3.65 0.46
C PRO A 36 -26.07 4.59 1.67
N ARG A 37 -25.96 4.07 2.91
CA ARG A 37 -25.80 4.89 4.13
C ARG A 37 -24.44 5.59 4.19
N ARG A 38 -23.46 5.10 3.43
CA ARG A 38 -22.10 5.67 3.34
C ARG A 38 -21.92 6.58 2.11
N ARG A 39 -22.96 6.75 1.29
CA ARG A 39 -22.93 7.68 0.13
C ARG A 39 -23.22 9.14 0.48
N SER A 40 -23.63 9.44 1.72
CA SER A 40 -24.10 10.79 2.12
C SER A 40 -22.99 11.75 2.59
N GLY A 41 -21.74 11.54 2.16
CA GLY A 41 -20.62 12.45 2.42
C GLY A 41 -20.36 13.39 1.24
N PRO A 42 -20.02 14.68 1.45
CA PRO A 42 -19.94 15.69 0.38
C PRO A 42 -19.01 15.38 -0.81
N GLU A 43 -17.97 14.55 -0.68
CA GLU A 43 -16.98 14.38 -1.75
C GLU A 43 -16.34 12.97 -1.74
N GLY A 44 -16.44 12.21 -2.84
CA GLY A 44 -15.47 11.19 -3.25
C GLY A 44 -15.11 9.98 -2.35
N ASP A 45 -15.72 9.82 -1.17
CA ASP A 45 -15.21 8.91 -0.13
C ASP A 45 -15.43 7.43 -0.44
N ALA A 46 -16.57 7.05 -1.04
CA ALA A 46 -16.88 5.64 -1.30
C ALA A 46 -15.88 4.98 -2.28
N TYR A 47 -15.49 5.69 -3.34
CA TYR A 47 -14.51 5.18 -4.32
C TYR A 47 -13.10 5.12 -3.73
N THR A 48 -12.71 6.13 -2.95
CA THR A 48 -11.40 6.16 -2.28
C THR A 48 -11.29 5.07 -1.21
N ALA A 49 -12.35 4.86 -0.43
CA ALA A 49 -12.44 3.79 0.57
C ALA A 49 -12.43 2.40 -0.08
N PHE A 50 -13.15 2.24 -1.21
CA PHE A 50 -13.10 1.01 -2.02
C PHE A 50 -11.68 0.72 -2.50
N ARG A 51 -11.03 1.69 -3.16
CA ARG A 51 -9.65 1.54 -3.65
C ARG A 51 -8.66 1.21 -2.54
N ARG A 52 -8.76 1.83 -1.36
CA ARG A 52 -7.89 1.50 -0.22
C ARG A 52 -8.07 0.08 0.29
N ARG A 53 -9.32 -0.42 0.36
CA ARG A 53 -9.62 -1.78 0.81
C ARG A 53 -9.19 -2.82 -0.22
N LEU A 54 -9.50 -2.54 -1.50
CA LEU A 54 -9.08 -3.37 -2.62
C LEU A 54 -7.56 -3.46 -2.71
N GLY A 55 -6.86 -2.33 -2.61
CA GLY A 55 -5.40 -2.30 -2.64
C GLY A 55 -4.75 -3.10 -1.50
N ARG A 56 -5.29 -3.03 -0.28
CA ARG A 56 -4.83 -3.86 0.85
C ARG A 56 -5.05 -5.35 0.63
N ALA A 57 -6.21 -5.72 0.08
CA ALA A 57 -6.52 -7.11 -0.23
C ALA A 57 -5.61 -7.67 -1.32
N ILE A 58 -5.35 -6.88 -2.36
CA ILE A 58 -4.43 -7.26 -3.43
C ILE A 58 -3.01 -7.41 -2.88
N LEU A 59 -2.53 -6.48 -2.06
CA LEU A 59 -1.19 -6.55 -1.47
C LEU A 59 -1.00 -7.82 -0.61
N LEU A 60 -1.99 -8.13 0.24
CA LEU A 60 -2.00 -9.37 1.02
C LEU A 60 -1.99 -10.61 0.13
N GLY A 61 -2.84 -10.63 -0.90
CA GLY A 61 -2.90 -11.74 -1.85
C GLY A 61 -1.60 -11.93 -2.61
N LEU A 62 -0.97 -10.83 -3.02
CA LEU A 62 0.34 -10.87 -3.67
C LEU A 62 1.40 -11.43 -2.73
N GLU A 63 1.43 -11.09 -1.44
CA GLU A 63 2.36 -11.69 -0.48
C GLU A 63 2.21 -13.22 -0.39
N LEU A 64 0.98 -13.75 -0.51
CA LEU A 64 0.74 -15.20 -0.54
C LEU A 64 1.15 -15.82 -1.89
N LEU A 65 0.75 -15.23 -3.01
CA LEU A 65 1.07 -15.72 -4.37
C LEU A 65 2.59 -15.82 -4.58
N VAL A 66 3.29 -14.85 -4.05
CA VAL A 66 4.75 -14.80 -3.94
C VAL A 66 5.37 -16.02 -3.29
N ALA A 67 4.78 -16.49 -2.19
CA ALA A 67 5.31 -17.63 -1.44
C ALA A 67 5.12 -18.91 -2.26
N ALA A 68 3.97 -19.05 -2.93
CA ALA A 68 3.70 -20.16 -3.85
C ALA A 68 4.71 -20.20 -5.01
N ASP A 69 5.01 -19.05 -5.61
CA ASP A 69 5.95 -18.94 -6.73
C ASP A 69 7.39 -19.30 -6.33
N ILE A 70 7.85 -18.89 -5.15
CA ILE A 70 9.18 -19.28 -4.62
C ILE A 70 9.25 -20.79 -4.38
N ILE A 71 8.23 -21.38 -3.75
CA ILE A 71 8.19 -22.81 -3.45
C ILE A 71 8.26 -23.63 -4.75
N ARG A 72 7.46 -23.26 -5.76
CA ARG A 72 7.42 -23.97 -7.05
C ARG A 72 8.75 -23.88 -7.81
N THR A 73 9.38 -22.71 -7.81
CA THR A 73 10.63 -22.46 -8.57
C THR A 73 11.87 -23.08 -7.90
N VAL A 74 11.98 -23.05 -6.57
CA VAL A 74 13.16 -23.58 -5.86
C VAL A 74 13.14 -25.11 -5.77
N ALA A 75 11.97 -25.73 -5.72
CA ALA A 75 11.87 -27.16 -5.42
C ALA A 75 11.70 -28.09 -6.63
N ILE A 76 11.47 -27.56 -7.84
CA ILE A 76 11.38 -28.35 -9.08
C ILE A 76 12.68 -28.17 -9.88
N SER A 77 13.70 -28.93 -9.48
CA SER A 77 15.00 -29.12 -10.16
C SER A 77 15.82 -27.85 -10.50
N PRO A 78 16.96 -27.60 -9.82
CA PRO A 78 17.86 -26.50 -10.18
C PRO A 78 18.60 -26.81 -11.50
N SER A 79 18.03 -26.43 -12.64
CA SER A 79 18.69 -26.41 -13.95
C SER A 79 18.78 -24.98 -14.49
N TYR A 80 19.63 -24.72 -15.48
CA TYR A 80 19.75 -23.40 -16.11
C TYR A 80 18.43 -22.91 -16.73
N ASP A 81 17.56 -23.83 -17.20
CA ASP A 81 16.21 -23.50 -17.67
C ASP A 81 15.30 -23.05 -16.52
N SER A 82 15.39 -23.70 -15.36
CA SER A 82 14.66 -23.31 -14.14
C SER A 82 15.09 -21.93 -13.63
N VAL A 83 16.36 -21.55 -13.82
CA VAL A 83 16.85 -20.20 -13.49
C VAL A 83 16.20 -19.14 -14.38
N GLY A 84 15.98 -19.42 -15.67
CA GLY A 84 15.26 -18.53 -16.58
C GLY A 84 13.81 -18.29 -16.16
N LEU A 85 13.10 -19.36 -15.78
CA LEU A 85 11.75 -19.26 -15.21
C LEU A 85 11.72 -18.50 -13.89
N LEU A 86 12.68 -18.77 -12.99
CA LEU A 86 12.82 -18.04 -11.73
C LEU A 86 13.02 -16.53 -11.96
N ALA A 87 13.92 -16.16 -12.88
CA ALA A 87 14.18 -14.76 -13.22
C ALA A 87 12.94 -14.07 -13.80
N LEU A 88 12.19 -14.75 -14.68
CA LEU A 88 10.96 -14.23 -15.29
C LEU A 88 9.87 -14.01 -14.23
N VAL A 89 9.64 -14.98 -13.35
CA VAL A 89 8.63 -14.89 -12.29
C VAL A 89 8.98 -13.77 -11.30
N VAL A 90 10.25 -13.66 -10.88
CA VAL A 90 10.73 -12.56 -10.02
C VAL A 90 10.55 -11.20 -10.70
N LEU A 91 10.82 -11.09 -12.00
CA LEU A 91 10.63 -9.86 -12.77
C LEU A 91 9.15 -9.44 -12.81
N ILE A 92 8.27 -10.35 -13.22
CA ILE A 92 6.82 -10.11 -13.29
C ILE A 92 6.29 -9.69 -11.91
N ARG A 93 6.68 -10.44 -10.87
CA ARG A 93 6.29 -10.15 -9.49
C ARG A 93 6.73 -8.75 -9.05
N THR A 94 8.00 -8.42 -9.27
CA THR A 94 8.55 -7.11 -8.87
C THR A 94 7.83 -5.99 -9.60
N PHE A 95 7.57 -6.16 -10.89
CA PHE A 95 6.83 -5.19 -11.70
C PHE A 95 5.38 -5.01 -11.23
N LEU A 96 4.65 -6.09 -10.97
CA LEU A 96 3.25 -6.03 -10.52
C LEU A 96 3.10 -5.42 -9.13
N SER A 97 3.92 -5.88 -8.16
CA SER A 97 3.93 -5.31 -6.81
C SER A 97 4.23 -3.81 -6.85
N TRP A 98 5.22 -3.40 -7.66
CA TRP A 98 5.60 -2.01 -7.81
C TRP A 98 4.53 -1.16 -8.52
N SER A 99 3.93 -1.67 -9.59
CA SER A 99 2.88 -0.97 -10.33
C SER A 99 1.63 -0.73 -9.49
N LEU A 100 1.25 -1.68 -8.64
CA LEU A 100 0.10 -1.53 -7.75
C LEU A 100 0.37 -0.55 -6.61
N GLU A 101 1.57 -0.57 -6.05
CA GLU A 101 1.96 0.39 -5.01
C GLU A 101 1.98 1.82 -5.56
N LEU A 102 2.41 2.02 -6.81
CA LEU A 102 2.31 3.30 -7.50
C LEU A 102 0.84 3.76 -7.69
N GLU A 103 -0.05 2.86 -8.11
CA GLU A 103 -1.47 3.21 -8.30
C GLU A 103 -2.14 3.60 -6.97
N ILE A 104 -1.83 2.87 -5.89
CA ILE A 104 -2.42 3.10 -4.56
C ILE A 104 -1.87 4.36 -3.90
N SER A 105 -0.57 4.61 -4.02
CA SER A 105 0.09 5.76 -3.38
C SER A 105 0.00 7.04 -4.21
N GLY A 106 -0.19 6.94 -5.53
CA GLY A 106 -0.20 8.06 -6.48
C GLY A 106 1.11 8.85 -6.51
N ARG A 107 2.18 8.29 -5.92
CA ARG A 107 3.47 8.94 -5.66
C ARG A 107 4.55 7.92 -5.96
N TRP A 108 5.67 8.35 -6.52
CA TRP A 108 6.78 7.43 -6.70
C TRP A 108 7.36 7.01 -5.34
N PRO A 109 7.78 5.75 -5.14
CA PRO A 109 8.23 5.25 -3.83
C PRO A 109 9.46 6.00 -3.27
N TRP A 110 10.21 6.71 -4.13
CA TRP A 110 11.31 7.59 -3.73
C TRP A 110 10.88 9.01 -3.33
N GLN A 111 9.62 9.40 -3.50
CA GLN A 111 9.08 10.64 -2.98
C GLN A 111 8.73 10.48 -1.49
N LYS A 112 9.74 10.28 -0.64
CA LYS A 112 9.59 10.43 0.80
C LYS A 112 9.35 11.90 1.09
N GLY A 113 8.18 12.21 1.66
CA GLY A 113 7.75 13.57 1.92
C GLY A 113 8.84 14.37 2.63
N THR A 114 9.28 15.45 1.99
CA THR A 114 10.00 16.52 2.66
C THR A 114 9.05 17.07 3.71
N GLY A 115 9.20 16.58 4.95
CA GLY A 115 8.45 17.07 6.08
C GLY A 115 8.65 18.58 6.17
N SER A 116 7.60 19.33 5.86
CA SER A 116 7.50 20.74 6.21
C SER A 116 7.47 20.88 7.74
N ARG A 117 8.63 20.73 8.37
CA ARG A 117 8.92 21.26 9.69
C ARG A 117 9.62 22.59 9.46
N GLY A 118 8.89 23.70 9.62
CA GLY A 118 9.52 25.02 9.59
C GLY A 118 8.60 26.25 9.57
N GLY A 119 7.29 26.10 9.43
CA GLY A 119 6.36 27.24 9.29
C GLY A 119 5.82 27.86 10.59
N ARG A 120 6.29 27.46 11.79
CA ARG A 120 5.72 27.94 13.07
C ARG A 120 6.57 28.95 13.85
N ALA A 121 7.74 29.34 13.34
CA ALA A 121 8.63 30.24 14.08
C ALA A 121 8.49 31.74 13.74
N ARG A 122 7.56 32.13 12.85
CA ARG A 122 7.43 33.54 12.40
C ARG A 122 6.19 34.29 12.87
N HIS A 123 5.24 33.66 13.57
CA HIS A 123 4.05 34.36 14.08
C HIS A 123 4.19 34.83 15.54
N ASP A 124 5.02 34.16 16.36
CA ASP A 124 5.21 34.53 17.77
C ASP A 124 6.05 35.82 17.98
N GLY A 125 6.80 36.25 16.97
CA GLY A 125 7.68 37.44 17.07
C GLY A 125 6.93 38.76 16.88
N ASP A 126 5.96 38.79 15.96
CA ASP A 126 5.18 40.00 15.65
C ASP A 126 4.19 40.34 16.76
N ASP A 127 3.62 39.32 17.43
CA ASP A 127 2.66 39.52 18.52
C ASP A 127 3.34 40.07 19.79
N ARG A 128 4.60 39.68 20.05
CA ARG A 128 5.38 40.25 21.17
C ARG A 128 5.83 41.68 20.89
N ALA A 129 6.32 41.95 19.68
CA ALA A 129 6.73 43.30 19.29
C ALA A 129 5.56 44.31 19.34
N ARG A 130 4.32 43.87 19.03
CA ARG A 130 3.12 44.70 19.14
C ARG A 130 2.65 44.93 20.58
N ALA A 131 2.87 43.96 21.48
CA ALA A 131 2.55 44.12 22.90
C ALA A 131 3.47 45.15 23.57
N ASP A 132 4.77 45.13 23.25
CA ASP A 132 5.76 46.03 23.84
C ASP A 132 5.54 47.51 23.43
N VAL A 133 5.06 47.76 22.20
CA VAL A 133 4.71 49.11 21.75
C VAL A 133 3.50 49.67 22.50
N HIS A 134 2.48 48.84 22.76
CA HIS A 134 1.28 49.25 23.50
C HIS A 134 1.50 49.43 25.00
N GLU A 135 2.55 48.82 25.57
CA GLU A 135 2.94 49.02 26.98
C GLU A 135 3.69 50.35 27.14
N SER A 136 4.58 50.70 26.19
CA SER A 136 5.36 51.94 26.24
C SER A 136 4.52 53.21 26.14
N GLU A 137 3.36 53.18 25.47
CA GLU A 137 2.46 54.34 25.36
C GLU A 137 1.61 54.58 26.62
N ARG A 138 1.47 53.60 27.52
CA ARG A 138 0.67 53.74 28.76
C ARG A 138 1.45 54.35 29.93
N THR A 139 2.77 54.42 29.83
CA THR A 139 3.68 54.93 30.86
C THR A 139 4.40 56.18 30.38
N THR A 140 3.67 57.23 30.01
CA THR A 140 4.22 58.59 29.97
C THR A 140 3.20 59.54 30.57
N PRO A 141 3.45 60.13 31.76
CA PRO A 141 2.58 61.15 32.35
C PRO A 141 2.74 62.51 31.66
#